data_AF-A0ABD2HCT1-F1
#
_entry.id   AF-A0ABD2HCT1-F1
#
_cell.length_a   1.000
_cell.length_b   1.000
_cell.length_c   1.000
_cell.angle_alpha   90.00
_cell.angle_beta   90.00
_cell.angle_gamma   90.00
#
_symmetry.space_group_name_H-M   'P 1'
#
loop_
_entity.id
_entity.type
_entity.pdbx_description
1 polymer ?
#
loop_
_entity_poly.entity_id
_entity_poly.type
_entity_poly.pdbx_seq_one_letter_code
_entity_poly.pdbx_strand_id
1 'polypeptide(L)'
;MLPSQEASKIYHDNYMRNSRAIGVLWAIFTICFAIVNVVVFIQPYWIGDSVNTPQAGYFGLFHYCVGTGPSPNREFTCVGSFSDFSSIPSGAFKAASVFVLLSMVLTLSCIACMMLFFFCNTCTVYKTCAWMQLLCGR
;
A
#
# COMPACT_ATOMS: atom_id res chain seq x y z
N MET A 1 14.57 -43.81 22.89
CA MET A 1 13.69 -42.63 23.01
C MET A 1 14.54 -41.48 23.51
N LEU A 2 14.57 -40.35 22.80
CA LEU A 2 15.30 -39.17 23.31
C LEU A 2 14.61 -38.69 24.61
N PRO A 3 15.38 -38.28 25.63
CA PRO A 3 14.86 -37.58 26.79
C PRO A 3 13.96 -36.42 26.35
N SER A 4 12.82 -36.23 27.02
CA SER A 4 11.85 -35.18 26.68
C SER A 4 12.46 -33.77 26.63
N GLN A 5 13.50 -33.52 27.44
CA GLN A 5 14.26 -32.27 27.48
C GLN A 5 15.17 -32.04 26.27
N GLU A 6 15.71 -33.10 25.67
CA GLU A 6 16.53 -32.98 24.45
C GLU A 6 15.66 -32.80 23.22
N ALA A 7 14.52 -33.51 23.16
CA ALA A 7 13.53 -33.34 22.12
C ALA A 7 13.00 -31.89 22.09
N SER A 8 12.62 -31.31 23.24
CA SER A 8 12.06 -29.95 23.31
C SER A 8 13.05 -28.87 22.84
N LYS A 9 14.34 -29.00 23.15
CA LYS A 9 15.38 -28.08 22.66
C LYS A 9 15.52 -28.11 21.15
N ILE A 10 15.55 -29.30 20.54
CA ILE A 10 15.64 -29.45 19.08
C ILE A 10 14.42 -28.83 18.38
N TYR A 11 13.21 -29.06 18.93
CA TYR A 11 12.00 -28.44 18.41
C TYR A 11 12.04 -26.91 18.54
N HIS A 12 12.51 -26.38 19.67
CA HIS A 12 12.63 -24.95 19.90
C HIS A 12 13.61 -24.28 18.93
N ASP A 13 14.78 -24.87 18.70
CA ASP A 13 15.78 -24.33 17.76
C ASP A 13 15.26 -24.32 16.30
N ASN A 14 14.60 -25.40 15.87
CA ASN A 14 13.97 -25.45 14.56
C ASN A 14 12.86 -24.40 14.43
N TYR A 15 12.05 -24.22 15.48
CA TYR A 15 11.00 -23.20 15.53
C TYR A 15 11.58 -21.78 15.44
N MET A 16 12.66 -21.48 16.17
CA MET A 16 13.32 -20.17 16.13
C MET A 16 13.94 -19.86 14.75
N ARG A 17 14.49 -20.86 14.07
CA ARG A 17 15.03 -20.68 12.70
C ARG A 17 13.90 -20.41 11.71
N ASN A 18 12.81 -21.17 11.78
CA ASN A 18 11.68 -21.01 10.88
C ASN A 18 10.95 -19.67 11.12
N SER A 19 10.80 -19.25 12.37
CA SER A 19 10.15 -17.98 12.71
C SER A 19 10.94 -16.76 12.24
N ARG A 20 12.27 -16.82 12.23
CA ARG A 20 13.13 -15.78 11.62
C ARG A 20 12.96 -15.73 10.10
N ALA A 21 12.90 -16.88 9.43
CA ALA A 21 12.67 -16.94 7.99
C ALA A 21 11.31 -16.33 7.59
N ILE A 22 10.26 -16.62 8.36
CA ILE A 22 8.93 -16.02 8.19
C ILE A 22 9.00 -14.49 8.37
N GLY A 23 9.74 -13.99 9.36
CA GLY A 23 9.94 -12.55 9.56
C GLY A 23 10.58 -11.84 8.36
N VAL A 24 11.61 -12.45 7.77
CA VAL A 24 12.28 -11.92 6.57
C VAL A 24 11.32 -11.92 5.38
N LEU A 25 10.59 -13.01 5.15
CA LEU A 25 9.57 -13.08 4.10
C LEU A 25 8.51 -11.99 4.27
N TRP A 26 8.06 -11.76 5.51
CA TRP A 26 7.08 -10.73 5.79
C TRP A 26 7.59 -9.32 5.49
N ALA A 27 8.84 -9.01 5.85
CA ALA A 27 9.47 -7.74 5.50
C ALA A 27 9.52 -7.53 3.98
N ILE A 28 9.92 -8.56 3.23
CA ILE A 28 9.98 -8.51 1.75
C ILE A 28 8.60 -8.20 1.17
N PHE A 29 7.56 -8.95 1.56
CA PHE A 29 6.21 -8.72 1.06
C PHE A 29 5.65 -7.34 1.45
N THR A 30 5.98 -6.86 2.64
CA THR A 30 5.56 -5.52 3.11
C THR A 30 6.21 -4.42 2.27
N ILE A 31 7.49 -4.56 1.93
CA ILE A 31 8.20 -3.61 1.06
C ILE A 31 7.58 -3.61 -0.35
N CYS A 32 7.34 -4.78 -0.93
CA CYS A 32 6.67 -4.89 -2.22
C CYS A 32 5.29 -4.23 -2.20
N PHE A 33 4.50 -4.45 -1.14
CA PHE A 33 3.18 -3.84 -0.98
C PHE A 33 3.26 -2.31 -0.82
N ALA A 34 4.28 -1.79 -0.12
CA ALA A 34 4.49 -0.35 -0.01
C ALA A 34 4.77 0.30 -1.37
N ILE A 35 5.60 -0.34 -2.21
CA ILE A 35 5.87 0.14 -3.57
C ILE A 35 4.57 0.21 -4.36
N VAL A 36 3.75 -0.84 -4.32
CA VAL A 36 2.44 -0.86 -5.00
C VAL A 36 1.53 0.26 -4.50
N ASN A 37 1.45 0.50 -3.18
CA ASN A 37 0.65 1.61 -2.63
C ASN A 37 1.12 2.98 -3.12
N VAL A 38 2.43 3.22 -3.17
CA VAL A 38 3.00 4.47 -3.68
C VAL A 38 2.67 4.65 -5.17
N VAL A 39 2.82 3.58 -5.96
CA VAL A 39 2.48 3.62 -7.39
C VAL A 39 1.00 3.93 -7.57
N VAL A 40 0.10 3.23 -6.87
CA VAL A 40 -1.36 3.44 -6.94
C VAL A 40 -1.75 4.87 -6.52
N PHE A 41 -1.06 5.44 -5.53
CA PHE A 41 -1.31 6.82 -5.08
C PHE A 41 -0.91 7.87 -6.14
N ILE A 42 0.22 7.67 -6.82
CA ILE A 42 0.74 8.61 -7.84
C ILE A 42 0.08 8.37 -9.22
N GLN A 43 -0.42 7.16 -9.47
CA GLN A 43 -1.00 6.73 -10.74
C GLN A 43 -2.08 7.73 -11.21
N PRO A 44 -1.90 8.37 -12.38
CA PRO A 44 -2.89 9.31 -12.91
C PRO A 44 -4.11 8.61 -13.52
N TYR A 45 -4.00 7.30 -13.79
CA TYR A 45 -5.04 6.51 -14.44
C TYR A 45 -5.74 5.58 -13.45
N TRP A 46 -6.84 6.04 -12.86
CA TRP A 46 -7.74 5.23 -12.05
C TRP A 46 -8.96 4.77 -12.84
N ILE A 47 -9.56 5.68 -13.61
CA ILE A 47 -10.64 5.38 -14.55
C ILE A 47 -10.29 6.04 -15.88
N GLY A 48 -10.10 5.22 -16.92
CA GLY A 48 -9.79 5.68 -18.27
C GLY A 48 -11.03 5.89 -19.13
N ASP A 49 -10.83 6.50 -20.29
CA ASP A 49 -11.80 6.58 -21.36
C ASP A 49 -11.99 5.23 -22.07
N SER A 50 -13.06 5.12 -22.85
CA SER A 50 -13.33 3.96 -23.69
C SER A 50 -13.61 4.40 -25.13
N VAL A 51 -13.57 3.46 -26.07
CA VAL A 51 -13.83 3.72 -27.50
C VAL A 51 -15.16 4.42 -27.78
N ASN A 52 -16.11 4.33 -26.85
CA ASN A 52 -17.45 4.90 -26.98
C ASN A 52 -17.62 6.26 -26.27
N THR A 53 -16.56 6.81 -25.66
CA THR A 53 -16.68 8.08 -24.92
C THR A 53 -16.69 9.29 -25.87
N PRO A 54 -17.56 10.29 -25.65
CA PRO A 54 -17.66 11.46 -26.53
C PRO A 54 -16.42 12.35 -26.55
N GLN A 55 -15.58 12.27 -25.51
CA GLN A 55 -14.35 13.05 -25.33
C GLN A 55 -13.32 12.13 -24.68
N ALA A 56 -12.06 12.22 -25.12
CA ALA A 56 -10.95 11.50 -24.50
C ALA A 56 -10.63 12.10 -23.13
N GLY A 57 -10.31 11.27 -22.14
CA GLY A 57 -10.00 11.75 -20.80
C GLY A 57 -9.74 10.63 -19.80
N TYR A 58 -9.23 11.00 -18.64
CA TYR A 58 -8.99 10.06 -17.55
C TYR A 58 -9.18 10.73 -16.20
N PHE A 59 -9.62 9.93 -15.23
CA PHE A 59 -9.68 10.29 -13.84
C PHE A 59 -8.55 9.60 -13.08
N GLY A 60 -7.76 10.40 -12.38
CA GLY A 60 -6.87 9.96 -11.32
C GLY A 60 -7.56 10.07 -9.96
N LEU A 61 -6.78 9.81 -8.90
CA LEU A 61 -7.30 9.80 -7.54
C LEU A 61 -7.69 11.21 -7.02
N PHE A 62 -6.93 12.23 -7.41
CA PHE A 62 -7.09 13.62 -6.96
C PHE A 62 -7.03 14.65 -8.11
N HIS A 63 -6.91 14.20 -9.35
CA HIS A 63 -6.90 15.04 -10.54
C HIS A 63 -7.65 14.32 -11.66
N TYR A 64 -8.20 15.07 -12.60
CA TYR A 64 -8.82 14.53 -13.81
C TYR A 64 -8.38 15.36 -15.01
N CYS A 65 -8.31 14.72 -16.17
CA CYS A 65 -7.86 15.35 -17.40
C CYS A 65 -8.87 15.08 -18.51
N VAL A 66 -9.27 16.14 -19.20
CA VAL A 66 -10.24 16.09 -20.30
C VAL A 66 -9.60 16.64 -21.57
N GLY A 67 -9.77 15.94 -22.68
CA GLY A 67 -9.27 16.36 -23.99
C GLY A 67 -10.08 17.52 -24.55
N THR A 68 -9.38 18.50 -25.11
CA THR A 68 -9.98 19.72 -25.64
C THR A 68 -10.07 19.62 -27.18
N GLY A 69 -11.05 18.88 -27.70
CA GLY A 69 -11.39 18.85 -29.13
C GLY A 69 -10.97 17.61 -29.94
N PRO A 70 -11.35 17.54 -31.24
CA PRO A 70 -11.18 16.37 -32.11
C PRO A 70 -9.78 16.25 -32.77
N SER A 71 -8.80 17.03 -32.31
CA SER A 71 -7.51 17.19 -32.97
C SER A 71 -6.50 16.07 -32.62
N PRO A 72 -5.58 15.73 -33.53
CA PRO A 72 -4.63 14.62 -33.35
C PRO A 72 -3.55 14.88 -32.28
N ASN A 73 -3.32 16.14 -31.90
CA ASN A 73 -2.61 16.50 -30.67
C ASN A 73 -3.62 16.52 -29.54
N ARG A 74 -3.66 15.42 -28.77
CA ARG A 74 -4.46 15.28 -27.55
C ARG A 74 -3.99 16.27 -26.48
N GLU A 75 -4.40 17.53 -26.61
CA GLU A 75 -4.16 18.54 -25.60
C GLU A 75 -5.16 18.31 -24.46
N PHE A 76 -4.65 17.77 -23.36
CA PHE A 76 -5.43 17.47 -22.16
C PHE A 76 -5.36 18.65 -21.19
N THR A 77 -6.54 19.13 -20.78
CA THR A 77 -6.65 20.09 -19.68
C THR A 77 -6.83 19.29 -18.39
N CYS A 78 -5.81 19.32 -17.53
CA CYS A 78 -5.81 18.63 -16.24
C CYS A 78 -6.20 19.58 -15.10
N VAL A 79 -7.17 19.18 -14.29
CA VAL A 79 -7.66 19.95 -13.14
C VAL A 79 -7.65 19.06 -11.90
N GLY A 80 -7.22 19.65 -10.79
CA GLY A 80 -7.25 19.02 -9.48
C GLY A 80 -5.87 18.84 -8.87
N SER A 81 -5.81 18.95 -7.54
CA SER A 81 -4.59 18.74 -6.76
C SER A 81 -4.94 18.12 -5.42
N PHE A 82 -4.06 17.29 -4.90
CA PHE A 82 -4.20 16.72 -3.56
C PHE A 82 -4.28 17.80 -2.46
N SER A 83 -3.66 18.97 -2.67
CA SER A 83 -3.72 20.07 -1.70
C SER A 83 -5.03 20.86 -1.73
N ASP A 84 -5.83 20.71 -2.78
CA ASP A 84 -7.10 21.41 -2.94
C ASP A 84 -8.24 20.40 -3.12
N PHE A 85 -8.73 19.87 -2.00
CA PHE A 85 -9.86 18.94 -1.98
C PHE A 85 -11.16 19.53 -2.54
N SER A 86 -11.26 20.85 -2.73
CA SER A 86 -12.45 21.47 -3.34
C SER A 86 -12.52 21.20 -4.84
N SER A 87 -11.35 21.05 -5.49
CA SER A 87 -11.20 20.79 -6.93
C SER A 87 -11.59 19.37 -7.37
N ILE A 88 -11.73 18.43 -6.42
CA ILE A 88 -12.09 17.04 -6.70
C ILE A 88 -13.62 16.95 -6.87
N PRO A 89 -14.13 16.50 -8.03
CA PRO A 89 -15.55 16.62 -8.38
C PRO A 89 -16.49 15.68 -7.60
N SER A 90 -16.00 14.54 -7.08
CA SER A 90 -16.83 13.56 -6.38
C SER A 90 -16.36 13.30 -4.94
N GLY A 91 -17.32 13.18 -4.02
CA GLY A 91 -17.04 12.79 -2.64
C GLY A 91 -16.43 11.39 -2.51
N ALA A 92 -16.74 10.48 -3.43
CA ALA A 92 -16.16 9.15 -3.48
C ALA A 92 -14.66 9.19 -3.80
N PHE A 93 -14.22 10.02 -4.75
CA PHE A 93 -12.80 10.21 -5.05
C PHE A 93 -12.07 10.92 -3.91
N LYS A 94 -12.70 11.88 -3.23
CA LYS A 94 -12.15 12.48 -2.01
C LYS A 94 -11.90 11.42 -0.94
N ALA A 95 -12.90 10.59 -0.63
CA ALA A 95 -12.76 9.52 0.36
C ALA A 95 -11.68 8.50 -0.06
N ALA A 96 -11.70 8.06 -1.32
CA ALA A 96 -10.68 7.14 -1.86
C ALA A 96 -9.27 7.72 -1.73
N SER A 97 -9.07 9.00 -2.01
CA SER A 97 -7.76 9.66 -1.88
C SER A 97 -7.23 9.63 -0.44
N VAL A 98 -8.11 9.82 0.55
CA VAL A 98 -7.77 9.77 1.97
C VAL A 98 -7.47 8.34 2.42
N PHE A 99 -8.29 7.35 2.03
CA PHE A 99 -8.07 5.96 2.43
C PHE A 99 -6.81 5.37 1.81
N VAL A 100 -6.53 5.65 0.54
CA VAL A 100 -5.30 5.21 -0.14
C VAL A 100 -4.07 5.87 0.49
N LEU A 101 -4.13 7.17 0.80
CA LEU A 101 -3.06 7.85 1.51
C LEU A 101 -2.83 7.25 2.90
N LEU A 102 -3.90 6.98 3.66
CA LEU A 102 -3.81 6.36 4.98
C LEU A 102 -3.16 4.98 4.90
N SER A 103 -3.56 4.15 3.92
CA SER A 103 -2.94 2.84 3.65
C SER A 103 -1.45 2.98 3.35
N MET A 104 -1.07 3.95 2.50
CA MET A 104 0.34 4.22 2.18
C MET A 104 1.13 4.58 3.44
N VAL A 105 0.63 5.52 4.26
CA VAL A 105 1.30 5.97 5.50
C VAL A 105 1.41 4.84 6.52
N LEU A 106 0.35 4.05 6.72
CA LEU A 106 0.37 2.91 7.63
C LEU A 106 1.35 1.82 7.17
N THR A 107 1.42 1.56 5.86
CA THR A 107 2.37 0.58 5.30
C THR A 107 3.82 1.05 5.47
N LEU A 108 4.11 2.32 5.20
CA LEU A 108 5.44 2.91 5.45
C LEU A 108 5.80 2.88 6.94
N SER A 109 4.84 3.15 7.81
CA SER A 109 5.01 3.05 9.27
C SER A 109 5.28 1.61 9.70
N CYS A 110 4.66 0.62 9.05
CA CYS A 110 4.91 -0.80 9.30
C CYS A 110 6.35 -1.20 8.94
N ILE A 111 6.89 -0.68 7.82
CA ILE A 111 8.30 -0.87 7.45
C ILE A 111 9.22 -0.24 8.50
N ALA A 112 8.90 0.96 8.99
CA ALA A 112 9.67 1.60 10.06
C ALA A 112 9.62 0.77 11.35
N CYS A 113 8.46 0.20 11.69
CA CYS A 113 8.31 -0.69 12.85
C CYS A 113 9.11 -1.99 12.69
N MET A 114 9.32 -2.48 11.46
CA MET A 114 10.20 -3.63 11.21
C MET A 114 11.67 -3.30 11.51
N MET A 115 12.10 -2.04 11.42
CA MET A 115 13.44 -1.66 11.89
C MET A 115 13.57 -1.77 13.43
N LEU A 116 12.46 -1.79 14.17
CA LEU A 116 12.47 -2.02 15.62
C LEU A 116 12.72 -3.49 15.99
N PHE A 117 12.79 -4.43 15.03
CA PHE A 117 13.21 -5.82 15.29
C PHE A 117 14.60 -5.91 15.94
N PHE A 118 15.46 -4.90 15.76
CA PHE A 118 16.79 -4.86 16.37
C PHE A 118 16.78 -4.47 17.86
N PHE A 119 15.74 -3.78 18.33
CA PHE A 119 15.69 -3.19 19.67
C PHE A 119 14.57 -3.73 20.56
N CYS A 120 13.50 -4.27 19.98
CA CYS A 120 12.30 -4.70 20.69
C CYS A 120 12.06 -6.21 20.57
N ASN A 121 11.27 -6.76 21.50
CA ASN A 121 10.92 -8.17 21.49
C ASN A 121 10.14 -8.53 20.21
N THR A 122 10.61 -9.54 19.48
CA THR A 122 10.10 -9.99 18.18
C THR A 122 8.58 -10.23 18.19
N CYS A 123 8.05 -10.76 19.30
CA CYS A 123 6.62 -11.01 19.48
C CYS A 123 5.78 -9.71 19.46
N THR A 124 6.27 -8.64 20.09
CA THR A 124 5.57 -7.34 20.13
C THR A 124 5.57 -6.70 18.75
N VAL A 125 6.70 -6.74 18.04
CA VAL A 125 6.81 -6.17 16.68
C VAL A 125 5.87 -6.90 15.72
N TYR A 126 5.83 -8.23 15.76
CA TYR A 126 4.90 -9.00 14.94
C TYR A 126 3.43 -8.66 15.23
N LYS A 127 3.03 -8.51 16.49
CA LYS A 127 1.64 -8.12 16.80
C LYS A 127 1.31 -6.74 16.26
N THR A 128 2.16 -5.75 16.51
CA THR A 128 1.94 -4.36 16.07
C THR A 128 1.86 -4.26 14.54
N CYS A 129 2.81 -4.86 13.83
CA CYS A 129 2.81 -4.88 12.37
C CYS A 129 1.58 -5.60 11.80
N ALA A 130 1.09 -6.66 12.45
CA ALA A 130 -0.09 -7.39 12.00
C ALA A 130 -1.36 -6.54 12.13
N TRP A 131 -1.52 -5.81 13.25
CA TRP A 131 -2.63 -4.87 13.42
C TRP A 131 -2.59 -3.75 12.37
N MET A 132 -1.41 -3.18 12.11
CA MET A 132 -1.24 -2.13 11.09
C MET A 132 -1.62 -2.63 9.70
N GLN A 133 -1.20 -3.84 9.32
CA GLN A 133 -1.50 -4.39 7.99
C GLN A 133 -2.94 -4.87 7.83
N LEU A 134 -3.57 -5.39 8.89
CA LEU A 134 -4.99 -5.73 8.88
C LEU A 134 -5.88 -4.50 8.64
N LEU A 135 -5.45 -3.33 9.09
CA LEU A 135 -6.13 -2.06 8.84
C LEU A 135 -5.88 -1.50 7.44
N CYS A 136 -4.82 -1.91 6.75
CA CYS A 136 -4.53 -1.46 5.38
C CYS A 136 -5.30 -2.27 4.32
N GLY A 137 -5.59 -3.54 4.59
CA GLY A 137 -6.22 -4.47 3.64
C GLY A 137 -7.74 -4.63 3.78
N ARG A 138 -8.39 -3.79 4.59
CA ARG A 138 -9.84 -3.74 4.78
C ARG A 138 -10.39 -2.39 4.37
#